data_AF-A0A6J8B467-F1
#
_entry.id   AF-A0A6J8B467-F1
#
_cell.length_a   1.000
_cell.length_b   1.000
_cell.length_c   1.000
_cell.angle_alpha   90.00
_cell.angle_beta   90.00
_cell.angle_gamma   90.00
#
_symmetry.space_group_name_H-M   'P 1'
#
loop_
_entity.id
_entity.type
_entity.pdbx_description
1 polymer ?
#
loop_
_entity_poly.entity_id
_entity_poly.type
_entity_poly.pdbx_seq_one_letter_code
_entity_poly.pdbx_strand_id
1 'polypeptide(L)'
;MAESSRITIIVLLSLIVIVTVLLWFNAVLVPYVKVFFCPCNKTRDSSAQQVYRVSGNLEQHEVYEAEIVETVYIVNDIKLEGIEWNRTHQRPKNNPQCTNVRNEDRFDCDPEGAITQTNCEKRGCCWKPLLRMKVNQSAGIVPPLNVPWCYYPSNYEGYKVNKVYNTKLGLNADLIRTTPSPYPEAISDLTVEIRYETQSRLRIKIYDPATVRYEVPLNTPDVSQAVNDTLYTVSLSKPTERFSVSVIRKDNSVALINTTGASPLTFCNQFIELSSFLPSSFVYGLGEHRGPLLHNVNWTRYTMWNKDIPPNEKTNLYGSHPFYLVMENDGKSHGVFLLNSNAMDVILQPAPAITWRTIGGIINLYVFMGPTPGEVIQQYTEVIGHSFMPPYWSLGFHLCRWGYKTANETLAIVEKNRQAGIPQDVQWNDIDYMDSKKDFTYSTEFGDMPAMVNTLHNKGMHYIMIVDPGISNESPGNYGPYDLGIKMDIFIKDSQGKPLVGKVGLFVCLSALRITTGRRFSTVFHLLQVYTLTVMNQTS
;
A
#
# COMPACT_ATOMS: atom_id res chain seq x y z
N MET A 1 70.08 4.09 9.72
CA MET A 1 70.03 3.10 8.61
C MET A 1 69.01 1.98 8.80
N ALA A 2 68.58 1.62 10.03
CA ALA A 2 67.62 0.52 10.24
C ALA A 2 66.13 0.88 10.02
N GLU A 3 65.76 2.16 10.02
CA GLU A 3 64.36 2.61 9.82
C GLU A 3 63.97 2.71 8.34
N SER A 4 64.90 3.13 7.47
CA SER A 4 64.66 3.22 6.03
C SER A 4 64.40 1.85 5.39
N SER A 5 65.02 0.78 5.90
CA SER A 5 64.84 -0.58 5.37
C SER A 5 63.47 -1.18 5.72
N ARG A 6 62.85 -0.78 6.85
CA ARG A 6 61.54 -1.28 7.26
C ARG A 6 60.40 -0.68 6.42
N ILE A 7 60.50 0.60 6.07
CA ILE A 7 59.50 1.28 5.22
C ILE A 7 59.54 0.69 3.79
N THR A 8 60.73 0.45 3.24
CA THR A 8 60.86 -0.17 1.91
C THR A 8 60.26 -1.57 1.84
N ILE A 9 60.41 -2.38 2.90
CA ILE A 9 59.83 -3.73 2.97
C ILE A 9 58.29 -3.68 3.06
N ILE A 10 57.73 -2.74 3.83
CA ILE A 10 56.27 -2.58 3.95
C ILE A 10 55.66 -2.10 2.62
N VAL A 11 56.34 -1.19 1.91
CA VAL A 11 55.89 -0.73 0.59
C VAL A 11 55.97 -1.86 -0.45
N LEU A 12 57.03 -2.67 -0.44
CA LEU A 12 57.15 -3.84 -1.33
C LEU A 12 56.07 -4.90 -1.05
N LEU A 13 55.79 -5.20 0.22
CA LEU A 13 54.74 -6.16 0.59
C LEU A 13 53.35 -5.65 0.19
N SER A 14 53.10 -4.33 0.32
CA SER A 14 51.85 -3.71 -0.09
C SER A 14 51.66 -3.75 -1.62
N LEU A 15 52.73 -3.50 -2.38
CA LEU A 15 52.72 -3.62 -3.85
C LEU A 15 52.51 -5.06 -4.30
N ILE A 16 53.10 -6.05 -3.62
CA ILE A 16 52.89 -7.47 -3.93
C ILE A 16 51.42 -7.83 -3.69
N VAL A 17 50.81 -7.41 -2.59
CA VAL A 17 49.37 -7.67 -2.33
C VAL A 17 48.48 -7.03 -3.40
N ILE A 18 48.75 -5.79 -3.80
CA ILE A 18 47.99 -5.09 -4.84
C ILE A 18 48.12 -5.80 -6.20
N VAL A 19 49.33 -6.20 -6.59
CA VAL A 19 49.56 -6.93 -7.85
C VAL A 19 48.91 -8.32 -7.80
N THR A 20 48.94 -8.99 -6.66
CA THR A 20 48.30 -10.32 -6.50
C THR A 20 46.78 -10.21 -6.58
N VAL A 21 46.17 -9.18 -6.00
CA VAL A 21 44.72 -8.90 -6.09
C VAL A 21 44.33 -8.51 -7.52
N LEU A 22 45.15 -7.72 -8.23
CA LEU A 22 44.91 -7.35 -9.64
C LEU A 22 45.06 -8.52 -10.62
N LEU A 23 46.01 -9.43 -10.36
CA LEU A 23 46.16 -10.66 -11.14
C LEU A 23 45.03 -11.64 -10.85
N TRP A 24 44.53 -11.71 -9.61
CA TRP A 24 43.36 -12.51 -9.25
C TRP A 24 42.07 -11.96 -9.88
N PHE A 25 41.90 -10.63 -9.89
CA PHE A 25 40.79 -9.97 -10.60
C PHE A 25 40.82 -10.24 -12.11
N ASN A 26 41.99 -10.18 -12.75
CA ASN A 26 42.10 -10.46 -14.20
C ASN A 26 41.96 -11.96 -14.54
N ALA A 27 42.37 -12.87 -13.67
CA ALA A 27 42.29 -14.31 -13.94
C ALA A 27 40.90 -14.92 -13.67
N VAL A 28 40.13 -14.34 -12.74
CA VAL A 28 38.86 -14.93 -12.26
C VAL A 28 37.63 -14.24 -12.88
N LEU A 29 37.67 -12.95 -13.23
CA LEU A 29 36.50 -12.22 -13.77
C LEU A 29 36.50 -12.06 -15.29
N VAL A 30 37.62 -12.26 -15.98
CA VAL A 30 37.72 -12.07 -17.44
C VAL A 30 37.16 -13.23 -18.30
N PRO A 31 36.97 -14.48 -17.82
CA PRO A 31 36.27 -15.50 -18.61
C PRO A 31 34.73 -15.33 -18.62
N TYR A 32 34.15 -14.50 -17.74
CA TYR A 32 32.69 -14.42 -17.55
C TYR A 32 32.03 -13.18 -18.16
N VAL A 33 32.77 -12.34 -18.88
CA VAL A 33 32.20 -11.19 -19.62
C VAL A 33 32.61 -11.24 -21.10
N LYS A 34 32.03 -12.20 -21.80
CA LYS A 34 31.68 -12.12 -23.23
C LYS A 34 30.23 -12.55 -23.26
N VAL A 35 29.26 -11.69 -23.53
CA VAL A 35 28.81 -11.29 -24.86
C VAL A 35 27.92 -10.03 -24.74
N PHE A 36 27.98 -9.18 -25.77
CA PHE A 36 27.08 -8.07 -26.17
C PHE A 36 27.70 -6.68 -26.19
N PHE A 37 28.59 -6.48 -27.16
CA PHE A 37 28.62 -5.24 -27.94
C PHE A 37 28.93 -5.60 -29.40
N CYS A 38 27.99 -5.35 -30.31
CA CYS A 38 28.30 -5.15 -31.71
C CYS A 38 27.40 -4.04 -32.29
N PRO A 39 27.93 -3.14 -33.13
CA PRO A 39 27.36 -1.85 -33.44
C PRO A 39 26.39 -1.89 -34.64
N CYS A 40 25.52 -0.88 -34.69
CA CYS A 40 24.70 -0.59 -35.87
C CYS A 40 25.58 -0.25 -37.08
N ASN A 41 25.52 -1.07 -38.15
CA ASN A 41 25.38 -0.56 -39.52
C ASN A 41 24.92 -1.63 -40.53
N LYS A 42 24.10 -1.14 -41.47
CA LYS A 42 23.45 -1.74 -42.66
C LYS A 42 24.17 -2.91 -43.35
N THR A 43 23.41 -3.93 -43.80
CA THR A 43 22.97 -4.13 -45.22
C THR A 43 22.07 -5.37 -45.38
N ARG A 44 21.16 -5.31 -46.36
CA ARG A 44 20.28 -6.39 -46.88
C ARG A 44 21.08 -7.66 -47.24
N ASP A 45 20.55 -8.84 -46.91
CA ASP A 45 20.34 -9.89 -47.91
C ASP A 45 19.30 -10.94 -47.46
N SER A 46 18.73 -11.61 -48.45
CA SER A 46 17.53 -12.41 -48.46
C SER A 46 17.78 -13.93 -48.38
N SER A 47 16.72 -14.66 -48.00
CA SER A 47 16.44 -16.08 -48.29
C SER A 47 17.18 -17.18 -47.51
N ALA A 48 16.41 -17.92 -46.69
CA ALA A 48 16.37 -19.40 -46.71
C ALA A 48 15.25 -19.89 -45.77
N GLN A 49 14.19 -20.46 -46.34
CA GLN A 49 13.23 -21.30 -45.65
C GLN A 49 13.85 -22.68 -45.42
N GLN A 50 13.72 -23.24 -44.21
CA GLN A 50 13.63 -24.68 -44.02
C GLN A 50 12.61 -25.03 -42.93
N VAL A 51 11.68 -25.89 -43.34
CA VAL A 51 10.60 -26.48 -42.56
C VAL A 51 11.12 -27.75 -41.91
N TYR A 52 10.96 -27.90 -40.60
CA TYR A 52 11.00 -29.21 -39.94
C TYR A 52 9.73 -29.42 -39.11
N ARG A 53 8.99 -30.47 -39.47
CA ARG A 53 7.91 -31.09 -38.71
C ARG A 53 8.53 -32.05 -37.71
N VAL A 54 8.23 -31.94 -36.43
CA VAL A 54 8.47 -33.00 -35.45
C VAL A 54 7.21 -33.22 -34.63
N SER A 55 6.70 -34.44 -34.70
CA SER A 55 5.65 -35.02 -33.88
C SER A 55 6.30 -35.95 -32.85
N GLY A 56 5.93 -35.82 -31.57
CA GLY A 56 6.34 -36.74 -30.51
C GLY A 56 5.74 -36.39 -29.15
N ASN A 57 5.03 -37.34 -28.54
CA ASN A 57 4.61 -37.34 -27.13
C ASN A 57 5.81 -37.72 -26.24
N LEU A 58 6.03 -37.01 -25.12
CA LEU A 58 6.80 -37.49 -23.97
C LEU A 58 6.34 -36.77 -22.68
N GLU A 59 6.05 -37.57 -21.66
CA GLU A 59 5.92 -37.19 -20.25
C GLU A 59 7.29 -36.84 -19.68
N GLN A 60 7.43 -35.70 -18.99
CA GLN A 60 8.15 -35.50 -17.73
C GLN A 60 8.34 -34.00 -17.42
N HIS A 61 8.38 -33.72 -16.12
CA HIS A 61 8.58 -32.44 -15.47
C HIS A 61 9.78 -31.65 -15.99
N GLU A 62 9.55 -30.38 -16.34
CA GLU A 62 10.46 -29.26 -16.08
C GLU A 62 9.71 -27.94 -16.27
N VAL A 63 9.69 -27.10 -15.23
CA VAL A 63 9.09 -25.77 -15.24
C VAL A 63 10.12 -24.81 -15.82
N TYR A 64 9.90 -24.35 -17.04
CA TYR A 64 10.64 -23.22 -17.63
C TYR A 64 9.78 -21.96 -17.53
N GLU A 65 10.36 -20.91 -16.93
CA GLU A 65 9.85 -19.55 -16.95
C GLU A 65 9.68 -19.08 -18.41
N ALA A 66 8.44 -18.75 -18.79
CA ALA A 66 8.15 -18.19 -20.10
C ALA A 66 8.39 -16.67 -20.07
N GLU A 67 9.52 -16.23 -20.61
CA GLU A 67 9.69 -14.87 -21.11
C GLU A 67 8.72 -14.64 -22.27
N ILE A 68 7.78 -13.69 -22.09
CA ILE A 68 6.89 -13.24 -23.16
C ILE A 68 7.69 -12.36 -24.11
N VAL A 69 8.18 -12.94 -25.21
CA VAL A 69 8.70 -12.19 -26.35
C VAL A 69 7.54 -11.87 -27.28
N GLU A 70 7.06 -10.62 -27.27
CA GLU A 70 6.09 -10.12 -28.24
C GLU A 70 6.65 -10.25 -29.67
N THR A 71 6.09 -11.19 -30.43
CA THR A 71 6.37 -11.34 -31.86
C THR A 71 5.45 -10.39 -32.63
N VAL A 72 5.99 -9.27 -33.10
CA VAL A 72 5.29 -8.35 -34.01
C VAL A 72 5.22 -8.97 -35.40
N TYR A 73 4.02 -9.36 -35.85
CA TYR A 73 3.77 -9.73 -37.24
C TYR A 73 3.78 -8.46 -38.11
N ILE A 74 4.80 -8.31 -38.96
CA ILE A 74 4.78 -7.33 -40.05
C ILE A 74 4.03 -7.98 -41.22
N VAL A 75 2.76 -7.59 -41.41
CA VAL A 75 2.03 -7.87 -42.66
C VAL A 75 2.46 -6.81 -43.67
N ASN A 76 3.29 -7.20 -44.64
CA ASN A 76 3.57 -6.37 -45.82
C ASN A 76 2.58 -6.71 -46.94
N ASP A 77 2.21 -5.67 -47.67
CA ASP A 77 1.56 -5.64 -48.98
C ASP A 77 0.07 -6.02 -49.07
N ILE A 78 -0.77 -5.01 -48.85
CA ILE A 78 -1.98 -4.83 -49.65
C ILE A 78 -1.95 -3.42 -50.26
N LYS A 79 -1.74 -3.36 -51.58
CA LYS A 79 -2.03 -2.16 -52.38
C LYS A 79 -3.54 -1.94 -52.38
N LEU A 80 -3.99 -0.83 -51.78
CA LEU A 80 -5.31 -0.28 -52.02
C LEU A 80 -5.14 1.04 -52.77
N GLU A 81 -5.41 0.99 -54.08
CA GLU A 81 -5.58 2.18 -54.91
C GLU A 81 -6.94 2.83 -54.60
N GLY A 82 -6.93 4.17 -54.54
CA GLY A 82 -8.12 4.99 -54.77
C GLY A 82 -9.13 5.12 -53.62
N ILE A 83 -8.80 5.92 -52.60
CA ILE A 83 -9.84 6.59 -51.77
C ILE A 83 -9.40 8.04 -51.53
N GLU A 84 -10.12 8.98 -52.14
CA GLU A 84 -10.00 10.42 -51.87
C GLU A 84 -10.38 10.72 -50.41
N TRP A 85 -9.41 11.21 -49.62
CA TRP A 85 -9.65 11.69 -48.27
C TRP A 85 -10.20 13.12 -48.31
N ASN A 86 -11.52 13.25 -48.32
CA ASN A 86 -12.17 14.52 -48.01
C ASN A 86 -11.95 14.85 -46.51
N ARG A 87 -10.89 15.61 -46.20
CA ARG A 87 -10.60 16.08 -44.83
C ARG A 87 -11.56 17.20 -44.44
N THR A 88 -12.68 16.83 -43.84
CA THR A 88 -13.36 17.69 -42.86
C THR A 88 -13.10 17.13 -41.47
N HIS A 89 -11.87 17.25 -40.97
CA HIS A 89 -11.64 17.20 -39.53
C HIS A 89 -12.15 18.52 -38.95
N GLN A 90 -13.43 18.56 -38.59
CA GLN A 90 -13.90 19.56 -37.65
C GLN A 90 -13.14 19.31 -36.34
N ARG A 91 -12.26 20.25 -35.97
CA ARG A 91 -11.68 20.30 -34.62
C ARG A 91 -12.84 20.24 -33.63
N PRO A 92 -12.83 19.36 -32.61
CA PRO A 92 -13.84 19.41 -31.56
C PRO A 92 -13.85 20.81 -30.97
N LYS A 93 -15.05 21.39 -30.79
CA LYS A 93 -15.21 22.70 -30.18
C LYS A 93 -14.47 22.71 -28.84
N ASN A 94 -13.43 23.54 -28.72
CA ASN A 94 -12.74 23.78 -27.44
C ASN A 94 -13.78 24.12 -26.38
N ASN A 95 -14.01 23.23 -25.42
CA ASN A 95 -14.76 23.56 -24.22
C ASN A 95 -13.93 24.59 -23.44
N PRO A 96 -14.38 25.85 -23.28
CA PRO A 96 -13.60 26.88 -22.58
C PRO A 96 -13.29 26.52 -21.12
N GLN A 97 -14.03 25.57 -20.54
CA GLN A 97 -13.79 25.04 -19.20
C GLN A 97 -12.58 24.09 -19.12
N CYS A 98 -12.10 23.60 -20.27
CA CYS A 98 -10.89 22.77 -20.35
C CYS A 98 -9.61 23.60 -20.53
N THR A 99 -9.69 24.85 -20.97
CA THR A 99 -8.49 25.64 -21.28
C THR A 99 -7.84 26.28 -20.05
N ASN A 100 -8.56 26.35 -18.92
CA ASN A 100 -8.17 27.14 -17.74
C ASN A 100 -7.64 26.31 -16.56
N VAL A 101 -7.49 24.99 -16.68
CA VAL A 101 -6.96 24.14 -15.60
C VAL A 101 -5.44 24.00 -15.74
N ARG A 102 -4.69 24.52 -14.75
CA ARG A 102 -3.23 24.37 -14.69
C ARG A 102 -2.85 22.90 -14.55
N ASN A 103 -1.65 22.53 -14.98
CA ASN A 103 -1.22 21.13 -14.97
C ASN A 103 -1.26 20.54 -13.55
N GLU A 104 -0.88 21.31 -12.54
CA GLU A 104 -0.82 20.87 -11.14
C GLU A 104 -2.20 20.62 -10.53
N ASP A 105 -3.23 21.32 -11.04
CA ASP A 105 -4.61 21.28 -10.54
C ASP A 105 -5.48 20.23 -11.25
N ARG A 106 -4.92 19.45 -12.19
CA ARG A 106 -5.70 18.46 -12.95
C ARG A 106 -5.94 17.21 -12.13
N PHE A 107 -7.19 16.97 -11.75
CA PHE A 107 -7.59 15.69 -11.19
C PHE A 107 -7.93 14.70 -12.31
N ASP A 108 -7.36 13.49 -12.20
CA ASP A 108 -7.50 12.42 -13.18
C ASP A 108 -8.94 11.89 -13.25
N CYS A 109 -9.55 11.95 -14.44
CA CYS A 109 -10.94 11.55 -14.68
C CYS A 109 -11.07 10.14 -15.28
N ASP A 110 -9.97 9.55 -15.76
CA ASP A 110 -9.98 8.20 -16.33
C ASP A 110 -8.84 7.37 -15.72
N PRO A 111 -8.94 7.04 -14.41
CA PRO A 111 -7.94 6.25 -13.72
C PRO A 111 -7.91 4.78 -14.13
N GLU A 112 -8.83 4.35 -14.99
CA GLU A 112 -9.01 2.96 -15.42
C GLU A 112 -8.08 2.65 -16.60
N GLY A 113 -6.79 2.46 -16.31
CA GLY A 113 -5.83 1.87 -17.24
C GLY A 113 -5.65 2.65 -18.55
N ALA A 114 -5.97 2.00 -19.67
CA ALA A 114 -5.64 2.49 -21.00
C ALA A 114 -6.60 3.62 -21.46
N ILE A 115 -6.12 4.86 -21.47
CA ILE A 115 -6.92 6.04 -21.82
C ILE A 115 -6.95 6.30 -23.32
N THR A 116 -8.09 6.77 -23.81
CA THR A 116 -8.25 7.30 -25.19
C THR A 116 -8.97 8.65 -25.13
N GLN A 117 -8.77 9.48 -26.15
CA GLN A 117 -9.48 10.75 -26.26
C GLN A 117 -11.00 10.54 -26.23
N THR A 118 -11.49 9.57 -27.00
CA THR A 118 -12.91 9.25 -27.10
C THR A 118 -13.51 8.84 -25.76
N ASN A 119 -12.83 7.97 -24.99
CA ASN A 119 -13.33 7.56 -23.67
C ASN A 119 -13.35 8.74 -22.70
N CYS A 120 -12.29 9.56 -22.69
CA CYS A 120 -12.23 10.75 -21.86
C CYS A 120 -13.38 11.73 -22.13
N GLU A 121 -13.59 12.06 -23.40
CA GLU A 121 -14.65 12.98 -23.82
C GLU A 121 -16.05 12.38 -23.55
N LYS A 122 -16.22 11.05 -23.70
CA LYS A 122 -17.46 10.34 -23.35
C LYS A 122 -17.79 10.42 -21.86
N ARG A 123 -16.78 10.48 -20.97
CA ARG A 123 -16.97 10.73 -19.53
C ARG A 123 -17.34 12.19 -19.23
N GLY A 124 -17.37 13.07 -20.23
CA GLY A 124 -17.57 14.51 -20.06
C GLY A 124 -16.31 15.25 -19.60
N CYS A 125 -15.14 14.64 -19.79
CA CYS A 125 -13.86 15.16 -19.30
C CYS A 125 -13.02 15.85 -20.37
N CYS A 126 -12.00 16.56 -19.92
CA CYS A 126 -11.10 17.33 -20.77
C CYS A 126 -9.90 16.48 -21.20
N TRP A 127 -9.63 16.45 -22.51
CA TRP A 127 -8.47 15.79 -23.08
C TRP A 127 -7.37 16.80 -23.46
N LYS A 128 -6.20 16.71 -22.83
CA LYS A 128 -5.03 17.53 -23.16
C LYS A 128 -3.72 16.78 -22.87
N PRO A 129 -3.18 16.03 -23.85
CA PRO A 129 -1.93 15.30 -23.69
C PRO A 129 -0.73 16.25 -23.57
N LEU A 130 0.32 15.79 -22.90
CA LEU A 130 1.59 16.52 -22.83
C LEU A 130 2.33 16.40 -24.18
N LEU A 131 2.77 17.54 -24.73
CA LEU A 131 3.35 17.70 -26.09
C LEU A 131 4.59 16.83 -26.42
N ARG A 132 5.09 16.02 -25.48
CA ARG A 132 6.30 15.21 -25.65
C ARG A 132 6.05 13.78 -26.14
N MET A 133 4.79 13.32 -26.23
CA MET A 133 4.49 11.97 -26.71
C MET A 133 3.70 12.04 -28.03
N LYS A 134 4.34 11.71 -29.15
CA LYS A 134 3.64 11.40 -30.41
C LYS A 134 2.93 10.06 -30.21
N VAL A 135 1.67 10.07 -29.77
CA VAL A 135 0.92 8.82 -29.61
C VAL A 135 -0.22 8.71 -30.60
N ASN A 136 -0.37 7.51 -31.13
CA ASN A 136 -1.43 7.14 -32.05
C ASN A 136 -2.75 7.18 -31.26
N GLN A 137 -3.65 8.10 -31.62
CA GLN A 137 -4.83 8.47 -30.82
C GLN A 137 -5.87 7.33 -30.63
N SER A 138 -5.73 6.26 -31.42
CA SER A 138 -6.68 5.14 -31.49
C SER A 138 -6.27 3.90 -30.69
N ALA A 139 -5.03 3.83 -30.19
CA ALA A 139 -4.57 2.75 -29.32
C ALA A 139 -4.63 3.25 -27.87
N GLY A 140 -5.26 2.50 -26.96
CA GLY A 140 -5.28 2.86 -25.55
C GLY A 140 -3.87 2.91 -24.97
N ILE A 141 -3.60 3.89 -24.09
CA ILE A 141 -2.27 4.12 -23.51
C ILE A 141 -2.41 4.12 -22.00
N VAL A 142 -1.53 3.43 -21.29
CA VAL A 142 -1.41 3.60 -19.82
C VAL A 142 -0.30 4.63 -19.58
N PRO A 143 -0.61 5.93 -19.41
CA PRO A 143 0.42 6.90 -19.08
C PRO A 143 1.01 6.60 -17.69
N PRO A 144 2.31 6.87 -17.45
CA PRO A 144 2.83 6.86 -16.10
C PRO A 144 2.05 7.88 -15.25
N LEU A 145 1.91 7.62 -13.95
CA LEU A 145 1.30 8.57 -13.03
C LEU A 145 2.06 9.89 -13.08
N ASN A 146 1.41 10.90 -13.66
CA ASN A 146 1.93 12.23 -13.98
C ASN A 146 0.71 13.14 -14.22
N VAL A 147 0.94 14.35 -14.72
CA VAL A 147 -0.12 15.28 -15.14
C VAL A 147 -1.12 14.54 -16.05
N PRO A 148 -2.38 14.37 -15.61
CA PRO A 148 -3.34 13.55 -16.34
C PRO A 148 -3.73 14.21 -17.65
N TRP A 149 -3.80 13.38 -18.70
CA TRP A 149 -4.24 13.81 -20.02
C TRP A 149 -5.76 13.94 -20.07
N CYS A 150 -6.46 13.03 -19.40
CA CYS A 150 -7.89 13.10 -19.16
C CYS A 150 -8.16 13.62 -17.75
N TYR A 151 -8.79 14.79 -17.64
CA TYR A 151 -9.02 15.42 -16.34
C TYR A 151 -10.39 16.07 -16.25
N TYR A 152 -10.88 16.23 -15.02
CA TYR A 152 -12.17 16.86 -14.78
C TYR A 152 -12.15 18.36 -15.18
N PRO A 153 -13.14 18.85 -15.94
CA PRO A 153 -13.38 20.28 -16.11
C PRO A 153 -13.82 20.92 -14.78
N SER A 154 -13.63 22.23 -14.66
CA SER A 154 -14.07 23.04 -13.51
C SER A 154 -15.58 22.92 -13.23
N ASN A 155 -16.39 22.76 -14.27
CA ASN A 155 -17.84 22.63 -14.18
C ASN A 155 -18.33 21.18 -14.21
N TYR A 156 -17.46 20.20 -13.95
CA TYR A 156 -17.91 18.81 -13.88
C TYR A 156 -18.94 18.66 -12.75
N GLU A 157 -20.13 18.20 -13.13
CA GLU A 157 -21.25 18.01 -12.22
C GLU A 157 -21.14 16.63 -11.54
N GLY A 158 -21.63 16.53 -10.30
CA GLY A 158 -21.62 15.29 -9.54
C GLY A 158 -22.78 15.24 -8.56
N TYR A 159 -22.48 15.07 -7.28
CA TYR A 159 -23.46 15.26 -6.22
C TYR A 159 -23.76 16.75 -6.01
N LYS A 160 -25.04 17.07 -5.83
CA LYS A 160 -25.52 18.37 -5.37
C LYS A 160 -26.09 18.25 -3.98
N VAL A 161 -25.99 19.33 -3.21
CA VAL A 161 -26.62 19.40 -1.90
C VAL A 161 -28.13 19.54 -2.09
N ASN A 162 -28.91 18.63 -1.55
CA ASN A 162 -30.37 18.70 -1.57
C ASN A 162 -30.86 19.53 -0.37
N LYS A 163 -30.45 19.14 0.84
CA LYS A 163 -30.80 19.84 2.08
C LYS A 163 -29.64 19.85 3.06
N VAL A 164 -29.58 20.87 3.90
CA VAL A 164 -28.64 21.00 5.02
C VAL A 164 -29.45 21.26 6.29
N TYR A 165 -29.13 20.56 7.38
CA TYR A 165 -29.87 20.66 8.64
C TYR A 165 -28.97 20.40 9.84
N ASN A 166 -29.25 21.09 10.94
CA ASN A 166 -28.51 20.92 12.19
C ASN A 166 -28.98 19.66 12.92
N THR A 167 -28.06 19.03 13.64
CA THR A 167 -28.32 17.89 14.53
C THR A 167 -27.77 18.19 15.92
N LYS A 168 -28.04 17.32 16.89
CA LYS A 168 -27.44 17.44 18.24
C LYS A 168 -25.91 17.34 18.23
N LEU A 169 -25.34 16.68 17.22
CA LEU A 169 -23.91 16.40 17.11
C LEU A 169 -23.17 17.35 16.16
N GLY A 170 -23.89 18.11 15.33
CA GLY A 170 -23.32 19.06 14.39
C GLY A 170 -24.26 19.36 13.24
N LEU A 171 -23.86 18.97 12.03
CA LEU A 171 -24.53 19.34 10.78
C LEU A 171 -24.65 18.13 9.86
N ASN A 172 -25.80 17.94 9.24
CA ASN A 172 -25.99 16.93 8.21
C ASN A 172 -26.38 17.58 6.88
N ALA A 173 -26.04 16.91 5.78
CA ALA A 173 -26.51 17.26 4.45
C ALA A 173 -26.93 16.01 3.68
N ASP A 174 -28.04 16.08 2.97
CA ASP A 174 -28.44 15.03 2.03
C ASP A 174 -27.95 15.45 0.64
N LEU A 175 -27.31 14.52 -0.07
CA LEU A 175 -26.79 14.73 -1.41
C LEU A 175 -27.59 13.93 -2.41
N ILE A 176 -27.83 14.52 -3.58
CA ILE A 176 -28.43 13.85 -4.72
C ILE A 176 -27.49 13.92 -5.92
N ARG A 177 -27.32 12.80 -6.59
CA ARG A 177 -26.51 12.70 -7.79
C ARG A 177 -27.32 13.14 -9.02
N THR A 178 -26.93 14.24 -9.67
CA THR A 178 -27.71 14.82 -10.77
C THR A 178 -27.24 14.42 -12.17
N THR A 179 -26.03 13.88 -12.28
CA THR A 179 -25.45 13.42 -13.55
C THR A 179 -25.14 11.93 -13.48
N PRO A 180 -25.22 11.16 -14.58
CA PRO A 180 -24.81 9.75 -14.61
C PRO A 180 -23.34 9.55 -14.25
N SER A 181 -22.97 8.37 -13.76
CA SER A 181 -21.60 8.05 -13.35
C SER A 181 -20.88 7.41 -14.50
N PRO A 182 -19.60 7.74 -14.73
CA PRO A 182 -18.79 6.94 -15.63
C PRO A 182 -18.54 5.52 -15.09
N TYR A 183 -18.73 5.30 -13.78
CA TYR A 183 -18.56 4.00 -13.12
C TYR A 183 -19.92 3.32 -12.87
N PRO A 184 -19.98 1.98 -12.92
CA PRO A 184 -21.21 1.22 -12.67
C PRO A 184 -21.65 1.33 -11.19
N GLU A 185 -22.92 1.01 -10.93
CA GLU A 185 -23.49 0.93 -9.57
C GLU A 185 -23.27 2.19 -8.72
N ALA A 186 -23.46 3.35 -9.35
CA ALA A 186 -23.43 4.62 -8.66
C ALA A 186 -24.61 4.76 -7.70
N ILE A 187 -24.31 5.19 -6.48
CA ILE A 187 -25.35 5.48 -5.48
C ILE A 187 -26.00 6.82 -5.86
N SER A 188 -27.31 6.93 -5.74
CA SER A 188 -28.04 8.14 -6.17
C SER A 188 -28.14 9.16 -5.04
N ASP A 189 -28.41 8.69 -3.84
CA ASP A 189 -28.60 9.52 -2.64
C ASP A 189 -27.55 9.18 -1.60
N LEU A 190 -26.94 10.21 -1.00
CA LEU A 190 -25.99 10.04 0.10
C LEU A 190 -26.37 10.93 1.27
N THR A 191 -25.95 10.56 2.46
CA THR A 191 -25.96 11.44 3.64
C THR A 191 -24.53 11.78 4.03
N VAL A 192 -24.27 13.08 4.24
CA VAL A 192 -23.08 13.61 4.88
C VAL A 192 -23.45 13.94 6.31
N GLU A 193 -22.75 13.34 7.27
CA GLU A 193 -22.87 13.61 8.69
C GLU A 193 -21.57 14.24 9.19
N ILE A 194 -21.67 15.43 9.77
CA ILE A 194 -20.54 16.18 10.32
C ILE A 194 -20.75 16.34 11.82
N ARG A 195 -19.86 15.74 12.61
CA ARG A 195 -19.91 15.76 14.07
C ARG A 195 -18.79 16.62 14.64
N TYR A 196 -19.17 17.57 15.48
CA TYR A 196 -18.25 18.42 16.23
C TYR A 196 -17.87 17.72 17.54
N GLU A 197 -17.01 16.70 17.44
CA GLU A 197 -16.74 15.78 18.55
C GLU A 197 -16.00 16.43 19.72
N THR A 198 -14.93 17.17 19.43
CA THR A 198 -14.19 17.95 20.44
C THR A 198 -13.79 19.30 19.88
N GLN A 199 -13.18 20.14 20.73
CA GLN A 199 -12.59 21.41 20.30
C GLN A 199 -11.54 21.21 19.18
N SER A 200 -10.81 20.09 19.17
CA SER A 200 -9.70 19.78 18.27
C SER A 200 -9.93 18.56 17.36
N ARG A 201 -11.10 17.91 17.42
CA ARG A 201 -11.45 16.76 16.59
C ARG A 201 -12.81 16.94 15.92
N LEU A 202 -12.84 16.72 14.61
CA LEU A 202 -14.03 16.72 13.77
C LEU A 202 -14.17 15.36 13.09
N ARG A 203 -15.41 14.90 12.89
CA ARG A 203 -15.71 13.71 12.08
C ARG A 203 -16.63 14.04 10.92
N ILE A 204 -16.30 13.57 9.72
CA ILE A 204 -17.10 13.69 8.50
C ILE A 204 -17.36 12.29 7.95
N LYS A 205 -18.62 11.86 7.96
CA LYS A 205 -19.04 10.56 7.43
C LYS A 205 -19.93 10.76 6.20
N ILE A 206 -19.64 10.08 5.10
CA ILE A 206 -20.47 10.06 3.88
C ILE A 206 -20.85 8.62 3.59
N TYR A 207 -22.15 8.34 3.54
CA TYR A 207 -22.67 6.97 3.45
C TYR A 207 -24.00 6.92 2.67
N ASP A 208 -24.35 5.72 2.23
CA ASP A 208 -25.65 5.40 1.63
C ASP A 208 -26.71 5.27 2.74
N PRO A 209 -27.74 6.13 2.77
CA PRO A 209 -28.79 6.04 3.79
C PRO A 209 -29.77 4.88 3.57
N ALA A 210 -29.85 4.33 2.36
CA ALA A 210 -30.78 3.26 2.01
C ALA A 210 -30.19 1.86 2.30
N THR A 211 -28.87 1.71 2.14
CA THR A 211 -28.18 0.43 2.31
C THR A 211 -27.03 0.52 3.29
N VAL A 212 -27.03 -0.35 4.31
CA VAL A 212 -25.89 -0.48 5.23
C VAL A 212 -24.71 -1.06 4.46
N ARG A 213 -23.63 -0.27 4.37
CA ARG A 213 -22.36 -0.68 3.75
C ARG A 213 -21.36 -1.13 4.82
N TYR A 214 -20.30 -1.80 4.38
CA TYR A 214 -19.22 -2.19 5.27
C TYR A 214 -18.60 -0.96 5.96
N GLU A 215 -18.49 -1.03 7.28
CA GLU A 215 -17.75 -0.09 8.11
C GLU A 215 -16.72 -0.86 8.93
N VAL A 216 -15.53 -0.26 9.11
CA VAL A 216 -14.47 -0.87 9.92
C VAL A 216 -14.98 -1.03 11.36
N PRO A 217 -14.96 -2.24 11.95
CA PRO A 217 -15.47 -2.49 13.29
C PRO A 217 -14.46 -2.02 14.35
N LEU A 218 -14.26 -0.70 14.44
CA LEU A 218 -13.38 -0.05 15.39
C LEU A 218 -14.21 0.69 16.44
N ASN A 219 -13.95 0.40 17.71
CA ASN A 219 -14.51 1.19 18.81
C ASN A 219 -13.84 2.57 18.80
N THR A 220 -14.60 3.58 18.40
CA THR A 220 -14.14 4.97 18.36
C THR A 220 -14.80 5.76 19.50
N PRO A 221 -14.19 6.86 19.97
CA PRO A 221 -14.81 7.72 20.96
C PRO A 221 -16.20 8.15 20.51
N ASP A 222 -17.19 7.99 21.38
CA ASP A 222 -18.55 8.43 21.12
C ASP A 222 -18.86 9.73 21.86
N VAL A 223 -19.67 10.58 21.24
CA VAL A 223 -20.03 11.90 21.75
C VAL A 223 -21.55 12.06 21.74
N SER A 224 -22.09 12.60 22.83
CA SER A 224 -23.54 12.79 22.98
C SER A 224 -24.05 14.13 22.48
N GLN A 225 -23.17 15.14 22.36
CA GLN A 225 -23.50 16.49 21.92
C GLN A 225 -22.31 17.16 21.21
N ALA A 226 -22.62 18.05 20.27
CA ALA A 226 -21.66 18.93 19.62
C ALA A 226 -20.94 19.85 20.62
N VAL A 227 -19.65 20.08 20.39
CA VAL A 227 -18.87 21.12 21.08
C VAL A 227 -19.08 22.48 20.38
N ASN A 228 -19.39 23.52 21.15
CA ASN A 228 -19.65 24.87 20.62
C ASN A 228 -18.36 25.67 20.34
N ASP A 229 -17.32 25.50 21.15
CA ASP A 229 -16.05 26.26 21.05
C ASP A 229 -14.96 25.45 20.33
N THR A 230 -15.15 25.23 19.04
CA THR A 230 -14.21 24.49 18.18
C THR A 230 -13.03 25.35 17.72
N LEU A 231 -11.88 24.74 17.42
CA LEU A 231 -10.74 25.42 16.75
C LEU A 231 -10.93 25.56 15.23
N TYR A 232 -12.03 25.00 14.71
CA TYR A 232 -12.34 24.93 13.29
C TYR A 232 -13.74 25.42 12.97
N THR A 233 -13.94 25.85 11.73
CA THR A 233 -15.25 26.07 11.12
C THR A 233 -15.42 25.14 9.94
N VAL A 234 -16.64 24.65 9.74
CA VAL A 234 -17.00 23.85 8.57
C VAL A 234 -17.86 24.68 7.63
N SER A 235 -17.46 24.73 6.37
CA SER A 235 -18.25 25.33 5.29
C SER A 235 -18.73 24.23 4.35
N LEU A 236 -20.05 24.15 4.14
CA LEU A 236 -20.68 23.29 3.14
C LEU A 236 -21.24 24.16 2.01
N SER A 237 -21.24 23.62 0.79
CA SER A 237 -21.94 24.26 -0.32
C SER A 237 -23.45 24.32 -0.09
N LYS A 238 -24.11 25.30 -0.71
CA LYS A 238 -25.53 25.56 -0.48
C LYS A 238 -26.41 24.54 -1.21
N PRO A 239 -27.69 24.38 -0.81
CA PRO A 239 -28.65 23.60 -1.58
C PRO A 239 -28.62 23.98 -3.07
N THR A 240 -28.75 22.99 -3.95
CA THR A 240 -28.63 23.06 -5.42
C THR A 240 -27.22 23.30 -5.98
N GLU A 241 -26.23 23.63 -5.15
CA GLU A 241 -24.83 23.72 -5.57
C GLU A 241 -24.16 22.34 -5.55
N ARG A 242 -23.10 22.18 -6.34
CA ARG A 242 -22.24 20.99 -6.29
C ARG A 242 -21.72 20.82 -4.86
N PHE A 243 -21.75 19.58 -4.36
CA PHE A 243 -21.25 19.26 -3.03
C PHE A 243 -19.77 19.64 -2.90
N SER A 244 -19.49 20.48 -1.91
CA SER A 244 -18.14 20.70 -1.39
C SER A 244 -18.19 20.90 0.12
N VAL A 245 -17.10 20.50 0.77
CA VAL A 245 -16.86 20.69 2.20
C VAL A 245 -15.49 21.31 2.39
N SER A 246 -15.39 22.25 3.31
CA SER A 246 -14.12 22.82 3.75
C SER A 246 -14.06 22.86 5.27
N VAL A 247 -12.92 22.46 5.83
CA VAL A 247 -12.62 22.54 7.26
C VAL A 247 -11.53 23.56 7.42
N ILE A 248 -11.83 24.66 8.09
CA ILE A 248 -10.99 25.85 8.14
C ILE A 248 -10.57 26.08 9.59
N ARG A 249 -9.28 26.24 9.84
CA ARG A 249 -8.75 26.62 11.16
C ARG A 249 -9.15 28.06 11.47
N LYS A 250 -9.72 28.31 12.65
CA LYS A 250 -10.23 29.64 13.04
C LYS A 250 -9.13 30.68 13.23
N ASP A 251 -7.97 30.28 13.75
CA ASP A 251 -6.93 31.22 14.17
C ASP A 251 -6.19 31.92 13.01
N ASN A 252 -6.01 31.22 11.88
CA ASN A 252 -5.23 31.67 10.72
C ASN A 252 -5.99 31.54 9.39
N SER A 253 -7.25 31.10 9.43
CA SER A 253 -8.12 30.88 8.26
C SER A 253 -7.56 29.88 7.23
N VAL A 254 -6.62 29.02 7.61
CA VAL A 254 -6.08 27.98 6.72
C VAL A 254 -7.12 26.87 6.53
N ALA A 255 -7.37 26.49 5.27
CA ALA A 255 -8.22 25.36 4.94
C ALA A 255 -7.42 24.04 5.04
N LEU A 256 -7.79 23.21 6.00
CA LEU A 256 -7.16 21.91 6.30
C LEU A 256 -7.70 20.83 5.34
N ILE A 257 -9.01 20.86 5.12
CA ILE A 257 -9.69 20.15 4.05
C ILE A 257 -10.36 21.19 3.17
N ASN A 258 -10.21 21.08 1.86
CA ASN A 258 -10.90 21.90 0.89
C ASN A 258 -11.21 21.07 -0.37
N THR A 259 -12.45 20.60 -0.47
CA THR A 259 -12.92 19.87 -1.65
C THR A 259 -13.49 20.80 -2.73
N THR A 260 -13.53 22.12 -2.48
CA THR A 260 -14.06 23.11 -3.44
C THR A 260 -13.08 23.27 -4.59
N GLY A 261 -13.54 22.97 -5.82
CA GLY A 261 -12.69 22.99 -7.01
C GLY A 261 -11.80 21.76 -7.17
N ALA A 262 -11.81 20.82 -6.22
CA ALA A 262 -11.14 19.52 -6.35
C ALA A 262 -11.94 18.58 -7.27
N SER A 263 -11.51 17.31 -7.40
CA SER A 263 -12.31 16.31 -8.14
C SER A 263 -13.72 16.15 -7.54
N PRO A 264 -14.73 15.84 -8.37
CA PRO A 264 -16.10 15.61 -7.90
C PRO A 264 -16.15 14.35 -7.03
N LEU A 265 -16.91 14.41 -5.94
CA LEU A 265 -17.22 13.21 -5.15
C LEU A 265 -17.82 12.15 -6.07
N THR A 266 -17.19 10.98 -6.10
CA THR A 266 -17.72 9.80 -6.77
C THR A 266 -17.95 8.74 -5.71
N PHE A 267 -19.13 8.12 -5.73
CA PHE A 267 -19.51 7.12 -4.75
C PHE A 267 -20.33 6.04 -5.46
N CYS A 268 -19.65 4.95 -5.80
CA CYS A 268 -20.20 3.76 -6.42
C CYS A 268 -19.92 2.56 -5.52
N ASN A 269 -20.57 1.43 -5.79
CA ASN A 269 -20.45 0.25 -4.94
C ASN A 269 -19.00 -0.22 -4.75
N GLN A 270 -18.16 -0.16 -5.79
CA GLN A 270 -16.74 -0.57 -5.73
C GLN A 270 -15.76 0.51 -6.22
N PHE A 271 -16.19 1.77 -6.24
CA PHE A 271 -15.30 2.90 -6.55
C PHE A 271 -15.79 4.17 -5.84
N ILE A 272 -15.04 4.59 -4.83
CA ILE A 272 -15.30 5.82 -4.07
C ILE A 272 -14.09 6.73 -4.20
N GLU A 273 -14.31 7.96 -4.63
CA GLU A 273 -13.27 8.98 -4.79
C GLU A 273 -13.62 10.25 -4.02
N LEU A 274 -12.68 10.72 -3.20
CA LEU A 274 -12.74 12.02 -2.54
C LEU A 274 -11.39 12.74 -2.65
N SER A 275 -11.41 13.97 -3.15
CA SER A 275 -10.23 14.82 -3.28
C SER A 275 -10.31 16.06 -2.40
N SER A 276 -9.15 16.51 -1.93
CA SER A 276 -8.99 17.75 -1.17
C SER A 276 -7.67 18.43 -1.53
N PHE A 277 -7.67 19.75 -1.65
CA PHE A 277 -6.43 20.52 -1.61
C PHE A 277 -5.80 20.44 -0.21
N LEU A 278 -4.48 20.60 -0.17
CA LEU A 278 -3.69 20.63 1.06
C LEU A 278 -3.10 22.04 1.26
N PRO A 279 -2.94 22.51 2.50
CA PRO A 279 -2.41 23.85 2.77
C PRO A 279 -0.90 23.98 2.53
N SER A 280 -0.17 22.87 2.40
CA SER A 280 1.26 22.83 2.12
C SER A 280 1.65 21.51 1.45
N SER A 281 2.92 21.41 1.02
CA SER A 281 3.51 20.18 0.49
C SER A 281 4.15 19.29 1.55
N PHE A 282 4.09 19.65 2.83
CA PHE A 282 4.76 18.94 3.93
C PHE A 282 3.87 17.82 4.49
N VAL A 283 3.74 16.73 3.74
CA VAL A 283 2.84 15.60 4.06
C VAL A 283 3.62 14.41 4.63
N TYR A 284 3.08 13.79 5.67
CA TYR A 284 3.66 12.65 6.40
C TYR A 284 2.61 11.56 6.64
N GLY A 285 3.03 10.31 6.90
CA GLY A 285 2.12 9.20 7.23
C GLY A 285 1.90 8.22 6.07
N LEU A 286 0.64 7.83 5.81
CA LEU A 286 0.20 6.95 4.72
C LEU A 286 0.94 5.60 4.64
N GLY A 287 1.34 5.04 5.79
CA GLY A 287 2.07 3.78 5.85
C GLY A 287 1.23 2.55 5.43
N GLU A 288 1.83 1.40 5.13
CA GLU A 288 3.26 1.11 5.13
C GLU A 288 3.86 1.14 3.72
N HIS A 289 4.95 1.88 3.55
CA HIS A 289 5.76 1.92 2.33
C HIS A 289 7.21 2.24 2.69
N ARG A 290 8.13 1.90 1.79
CA ARG A 290 9.53 2.29 1.89
C ARG A 290 9.76 3.60 1.15
N GLY A 291 10.18 4.63 1.89
CA GLY A 291 10.53 5.94 1.33
C GLY A 291 10.93 6.94 2.42
N PRO A 292 11.24 8.19 2.03
CA PRO A 292 11.45 9.27 2.98
C PRO A 292 10.23 9.51 3.86
N LEU A 293 10.45 10.00 5.08
CA LEU A 293 9.37 10.35 6.01
C LEU A 293 8.47 11.48 5.44
N LEU A 294 9.08 12.46 4.79
CA LEU A 294 8.39 13.51 4.04
C LEU A 294 8.00 12.98 2.65
N HIS A 295 6.71 13.01 2.33
CA HIS A 295 6.19 12.49 1.07
C HIS A 295 6.49 13.40 -0.11
N ASN A 296 6.70 12.77 -1.26
CA ASN A 296 6.74 13.47 -2.53
C ASN A 296 5.31 13.77 -2.99
N VAL A 297 4.98 15.06 -3.17
CA VAL A 297 3.66 15.47 -3.68
C VAL A 297 3.61 15.56 -5.21
N ASN A 298 4.67 15.21 -5.93
CA ASN A 298 4.68 15.27 -7.39
C ASN A 298 4.14 13.96 -8.00
N TRP A 299 2.81 13.85 -8.11
CA TRP A 299 2.10 12.72 -8.73
C TRP A 299 2.55 11.37 -8.17
N THR A 300 2.47 11.22 -6.84
CA THR A 300 2.88 10.01 -6.14
C THR A 300 1.65 9.25 -5.67
N ARG A 301 1.67 7.91 -5.82
CA ARG A 301 0.62 7.02 -5.37
C ARG A 301 1.14 6.13 -4.24
N TYR A 302 0.36 6.07 -3.17
CA TYR A 302 0.51 5.13 -2.08
C TYR A 302 -0.66 4.15 -2.13
N THR A 303 -0.35 2.89 -2.45
CA THR A 303 -1.33 1.81 -2.48
C THR A 303 -1.39 1.15 -1.11
N MET A 304 -2.60 1.04 -0.55
CA MET A 304 -2.87 0.43 0.74
C MET A 304 -3.62 -0.88 0.51
N TRP A 305 -2.84 -1.96 0.52
CA TRP A 305 -3.33 -3.33 0.46
C TRP A 305 -2.24 -4.22 1.07
N ASN A 306 -2.53 -4.83 2.21
CA ASN A 306 -1.50 -5.57 2.94
C ASN A 306 -0.95 -6.71 2.08
N LYS A 307 0.37 -6.75 1.91
CA LYS A 307 1.07 -7.70 1.04
C LYS A 307 2.39 -8.12 1.66
N ASP A 308 2.61 -9.44 1.66
CA ASP A 308 3.91 -10.03 1.96
C ASP A 308 4.83 -9.84 0.75
N ILE A 309 5.72 -8.87 0.86
CA ILE A 309 6.81 -8.63 -0.07
C ILE A 309 7.96 -7.95 0.70
N PRO A 310 9.23 -8.29 0.41
CA PRO A 310 10.36 -7.57 1.01
C PRO A 310 10.23 -6.05 0.79
N PRO A 311 10.60 -5.20 1.77
CA PRO A 311 10.44 -3.76 1.67
C PRO A 311 11.14 -3.14 0.45
N ASN A 312 10.34 -2.86 -0.57
CA ASN A 312 10.74 -2.20 -1.80
C ASN A 312 10.02 -0.87 -1.95
N GLU A 313 10.66 0.06 -2.66
CA GLU A 313 10.02 1.35 -2.97
C GLU A 313 8.86 1.15 -3.95
N LYS A 314 7.85 2.01 -3.86
CA LYS A 314 6.68 2.04 -4.76
C LYS A 314 5.84 0.75 -4.75
N THR A 315 5.91 -0.02 -3.66
CA THR A 315 5.05 -1.18 -3.43
C THR A 315 4.27 -1.01 -2.13
N ASN A 316 3.04 -1.52 -2.11
CA ASN A 316 2.30 -1.77 -0.88
C ASN A 316 2.99 -2.88 -0.06
N LEU A 317 3.10 -2.69 1.25
CA LEU A 317 3.81 -3.60 2.18
C LEU A 317 2.83 -4.24 3.17
N TYR A 318 3.27 -4.56 4.38
CA TYR A 318 2.55 -5.41 5.33
C TYR A 318 1.39 -4.69 6.01
N GLY A 319 1.51 -3.38 6.26
CA GLY A 319 0.51 -2.55 6.92
C GLY A 319 -0.20 -1.54 6.02
N SER A 320 -1.40 -1.13 6.44
CA SER A 320 -2.19 -0.06 5.81
C SER A 320 -2.72 0.91 6.87
N HIS A 321 -2.25 2.15 6.83
CA HIS A 321 -2.53 3.23 7.78
C HIS A 321 -2.99 4.47 6.99
N PRO A 322 -4.30 4.58 6.69
CA PRO A 322 -4.89 5.70 5.94
C PRO A 322 -4.99 6.98 6.77
N PHE A 323 -3.88 7.39 7.37
CA PHE A 323 -3.70 8.60 8.15
C PHE A 323 -2.58 9.44 7.53
N TYR A 324 -2.81 10.74 7.36
CA TYR A 324 -1.75 11.68 7.02
C TYR A 324 -1.68 12.83 8.02
N LEU A 325 -0.50 13.42 8.15
CA LEU A 325 -0.25 14.66 8.87
C LEU A 325 0.34 15.68 7.91
N VAL A 326 -0.12 16.93 7.98
CA VAL A 326 0.41 18.05 7.21
C VAL A 326 0.95 19.10 8.16
N MET A 327 2.19 19.54 7.92
CA MET A 327 2.71 20.76 8.55
C MET A 327 2.35 21.97 7.70
N GLU A 328 1.59 22.90 8.25
CA GLU A 328 1.20 24.16 7.66
C GLU A 328 2.40 25.12 7.52
N ASN A 329 2.29 26.12 6.64
CA ASN A 329 3.40 27.05 6.37
C ASN A 329 3.77 27.94 7.58
N ASP A 330 2.88 28.08 8.57
CA ASP A 330 3.13 28.80 9.82
C ASP A 330 3.69 27.91 10.94
N GLY A 331 3.98 26.62 10.65
CA GLY A 331 4.52 25.66 11.60
C GLY A 331 3.48 24.92 12.44
N LYS A 332 2.18 25.27 12.32
CA LYS A 332 1.10 24.44 12.86
C LYS A 332 0.94 23.16 12.04
N SER A 333 0.14 22.23 12.54
CA SER A 333 -0.12 20.96 11.89
C SER A 333 -1.56 20.53 12.10
N HIS A 334 -2.03 19.71 11.16
CA HIS A 334 -3.26 18.96 11.30
C HIS A 334 -3.05 17.53 10.80
N GLY A 335 -3.96 16.63 11.19
CA GLY A 335 -3.98 15.26 10.68
C GLY A 335 -5.36 14.89 10.16
N VAL A 336 -5.40 13.96 9.22
CA VAL A 336 -6.65 13.38 8.70
C VAL A 336 -6.51 11.87 8.65
N PHE A 337 -7.49 11.16 9.21
CA PHE A 337 -7.60 9.71 9.20
C PHE A 337 -8.87 9.28 8.48
N LEU A 338 -8.73 8.46 7.43
CA LEU A 338 -9.85 7.81 6.76
C LEU A 338 -10.07 6.42 7.37
N LEU A 339 -11.13 6.25 8.16
CA LEU A 339 -11.51 4.95 8.71
C LEU A 339 -12.19 4.07 7.66
N ASN A 340 -11.39 3.50 6.77
CA ASN A 340 -11.76 2.57 5.71
C ASN A 340 -10.63 1.53 5.56
N SER A 341 -10.96 0.25 5.39
CA SER A 341 -9.98 -0.84 5.29
C SER A 341 -10.07 -1.62 3.98
N ASN A 342 -10.83 -1.13 3.02
CA ASN A 342 -10.82 -1.68 1.67
C ASN A 342 -9.50 -1.30 0.99
N ALA A 343 -9.12 -2.06 -0.04
CA ALA A 343 -7.96 -1.69 -0.86
C ALA A 343 -8.15 -0.27 -1.41
N MET A 344 -7.12 0.56 -1.31
CA MET A 344 -7.21 1.94 -1.75
C MET A 344 -5.90 2.46 -2.30
N ASP A 345 -6.01 3.41 -3.21
CA ASP A 345 -4.92 4.27 -3.63
C ASP A 345 -5.09 5.66 -3.02
N VAL A 346 -3.99 6.22 -2.54
CA VAL A 346 -3.89 7.61 -2.10
C VAL A 346 -2.92 8.34 -3.02
N ILE A 347 -3.42 9.32 -3.76
CA ILE A 347 -2.64 10.07 -4.74
C ILE A 347 -2.33 11.45 -4.18
N LEU A 348 -1.04 11.82 -4.16
CA LEU A 348 -0.56 13.17 -3.89
C LEU A 348 -0.16 13.84 -5.21
N GLN A 349 -0.63 15.06 -5.41
CA GLN A 349 -0.33 15.87 -6.60
C GLN A 349 0.20 17.25 -6.20
N PRO A 350 0.91 17.97 -7.10
CA PRO A 350 1.71 19.14 -6.73
C PRO A 350 0.91 20.42 -6.50
N ALA A 351 -0.43 20.40 -6.65
CA ALA A 351 -1.31 21.55 -6.44
C ALA A 351 -1.10 22.33 -5.12
N PRO A 352 -0.68 21.74 -3.98
CA PRO A 352 -0.71 20.35 -3.50
C PRO A 352 -2.12 19.84 -3.19
N ALA A 353 -2.41 18.57 -3.46
CA ALA A 353 -3.69 17.94 -3.15
C ALA A 353 -3.55 16.44 -2.88
N ILE A 354 -4.57 15.89 -2.24
CA ILE A 354 -4.73 14.46 -1.96
C ILE A 354 -6.03 13.95 -2.57
N THR A 355 -5.99 12.75 -3.15
CA THR A 355 -7.14 12.00 -3.64
C THR A 355 -7.16 10.62 -3.02
N TRP A 356 -8.25 10.28 -2.35
CA TRP A 356 -8.54 8.94 -1.85
C TRP A 356 -9.35 8.19 -2.91
N ARG A 357 -8.90 6.99 -3.31
CA ARG A 357 -9.64 6.07 -4.19
C ARG A 357 -9.76 4.71 -3.52
N THR A 358 -10.94 4.36 -3.01
CA THR A 358 -11.17 3.09 -2.32
C THR A 358 -12.20 2.22 -3.05
N ILE A 359 -12.00 0.90 -3.00
CA ILE A 359 -12.85 -0.08 -3.71
C ILE A 359 -14.09 -0.52 -2.90
N GLY A 360 -14.42 0.17 -1.81
CA GLY A 360 -15.59 -0.18 -1.01
C GLY A 360 -15.73 0.58 0.29
N GLY A 361 -16.68 0.14 1.09
CA GLY A 361 -17.01 0.74 2.39
C GLY A 361 -17.67 2.11 2.24
N ILE A 362 -17.27 3.05 3.10
CA ILE A 362 -17.77 4.42 3.18
C ILE A 362 -16.62 5.42 3.32
N ILE A 363 -16.93 6.72 3.27
CA ILE A 363 -16.00 7.77 3.69
C ILE A 363 -16.28 8.08 5.16
N ASN A 364 -15.30 7.91 6.02
CA ASN A 364 -15.41 8.22 7.45
C ASN A 364 -14.11 8.88 7.92
N LEU A 365 -14.03 10.20 7.75
CA LEU A 365 -12.86 11.00 8.04
C LEU A 365 -12.89 11.52 9.48
N TYR A 366 -11.77 11.41 10.16
CA TYR A 366 -11.45 12.19 11.36
C TYR A 366 -10.44 13.27 10.99
N VAL A 367 -10.63 14.48 11.50
CA VAL A 367 -9.72 15.61 11.32
C VAL A 367 -9.25 16.05 12.69
N PHE A 368 -7.93 16.17 12.85
CA PHE A 368 -7.23 16.48 14.10
C PHE A 368 -6.51 17.81 13.95
N MET A 369 -6.80 18.76 14.83
CA MET A 369 -6.39 20.16 14.67
C MET A 369 -4.97 20.47 15.16
N GLY A 370 -4.28 19.59 15.89
CA GLY A 370 -2.97 19.90 16.48
C GLY A 370 -3.07 20.94 17.61
N PRO A 371 -2.22 21.98 17.67
CA PRO A 371 -1.46 22.56 16.55
C PRO A 371 -0.06 22.00 16.31
N THR A 372 0.59 21.33 17.25
CA THR A 372 1.91 20.73 17.00
C THR A 372 1.77 19.34 16.39
N PRO A 373 2.79 18.82 15.67
CA PRO A 373 2.77 17.43 15.19
C PRO A 373 2.52 16.41 16.31
N GLY A 374 3.09 16.63 17.50
CA GLY A 374 2.88 15.76 18.67
C GLY A 374 1.43 15.73 19.14
N GLU A 375 0.76 16.88 19.21
CA GLU A 375 -0.66 16.97 19.58
C GLU A 375 -1.58 16.35 18.52
N VAL A 376 -1.22 16.46 17.23
CA VAL A 376 -1.96 15.75 16.16
C VAL A 376 -1.91 14.24 16.40
N ILE A 377 -0.73 13.68 16.71
CA ILE A 377 -0.59 12.24 17.00
C ILE A 377 -1.33 11.87 18.28
N GLN A 378 -1.29 12.70 19.33
CA GLN A 378 -2.07 12.47 20.54
C GLN A 378 -3.56 12.35 20.22
N GLN A 379 -4.13 13.32 19.50
CA GLN A 379 -5.54 13.35 19.08
C GLN A 379 -5.91 12.15 18.19
N TYR A 380 -4.99 11.70 17.32
CA TYR A 380 -5.18 10.50 16.51
C TYR A 380 -5.25 9.23 17.38
N THR A 381 -4.34 9.07 18.34
CA THR A 381 -4.33 7.90 19.23
C THR A 381 -5.51 7.86 20.20
N GLU A 382 -6.15 8.99 20.51
CA GLU A 382 -7.43 8.99 21.22
C GLU A 382 -8.54 8.28 20.44
N VAL A 383 -8.47 8.26 19.10
CA VAL A 383 -9.45 7.60 18.24
C VAL A 383 -9.11 6.13 18.00
N ILE A 384 -7.86 5.83 17.65
CA ILE A 384 -7.45 4.46 17.29
C ILE A 384 -7.00 3.61 18.49
N GLY A 385 -6.90 4.21 19.67
CA GLY A 385 -6.33 3.60 20.87
C GLY A 385 -4.87 3.99 21.08
N HIS A 386 -4.51 4.20 22.35
CA HIS A 386 -3.12 4.45 22.73
C HIS A 386 -2.27 3.19 22.57
N SER A 387 -0.98 3.41 22.30
CA SER A 387 0.00 2.32 22.31
C SER A 387 -0.02 1.59 23.65
N PHE A 388 -0.01 0.26 23.61
CA PHE A 388 0.08 -0.55 24.82
C PHE A 388 1.39 -0.26 25.54
N MET A 389 1.40 -0.35 26.88
CA MET A 389 2.64 -0.23 27.65
C MET A 389 3.43 -1.55 27.51
N PRO A 390 4.59 -1.56 26.84
CA PRO A 390 5.38 -2.76 26.71
C PRO A 390 5.97 -3.18 28.07
N PRO A 391 6.18 -4.49 28.31
CA PRO A 391 6.89 -4.94 29.49
C PRO A 391 8.35 -4.45 29.43
N TYR A 392 8.95 -4.14 30.59
CA TYR A 392 10.27 -3.51 30.64
C TYR A 392 11.35 -4.30 29.89
N TRP A 393 11.35 -5.64 30.00
CA TRP A 393 12.32 -6.52 29.35
C TRP A 393 12.28 -6.45 27.82
N SER A 394 11.15 -6.05 27.21
CA SER A 394 11.04 -5.99 25.75
C SER A 394 11.71 -4.75 25.15
N LEU A 395 12.24 -3.86 26.00
CA LEU A 395 13.08 -2.74 25.59
C LEU A 395 14.57 -3.12 25.54
N GLY A 396 14.92 -4.31 26.03
CA GLY A 396 16.27 -4.86 26.00
C GLY A 396 16.69 -5.33 24.60
N PHE A 397 17.86 -5.93 24.50
CA PHE A 397 18.34 -6.48 23.23
C PHE A 397 17.73 -7.86 22.95
N HIS A 398 17.19 -8.04 21.75
CA HIS A 398 16.58 -9.27 21.25
C HIS A 398 17.46 -9.87 20.17
N LEU A 399 17.73 -11.17 20.25
CA LEU A 399 18.47 -11.89 19.20
C LEU A 399 17.60 -12.94 18.53
N CYS A 400 17.51 -12.88 17.21
CA CYS A 400 16.77 -13.80 16.36
C CYS A 400 17.55 -14.10 15.07
N ARG A 401 17.28 -15.28 14.50
CA ARG A 401 17.48 -15.58 13.08
C ARG A 401 16.62 -16.78 12.70
N TRP A 402 16.38 -16.90 11.41
CA TRP A 402 16.09 -18.18 10.79
C TRP A 402 17.38 -19.02 10.69
N GLY A 403 17.32 -20.26 11.17
CA GLY A 403 18.34 -21.29 10.98
C GLY A 403 19.04 -21.78 12.25
N TYR A 404 18.48 -21.54 13.44
CA TYR A 404 18.93 -22.25 14.66
C TYR A 404 18.35 -23.66 14.64
N LYS A 405 19.18 -24.71 14.56
CA LYS A 405 18.69 -26.06 14.23
C LYS A 405 18.32 -26.90 15.43
N THR A 406 18.80 -26.55 16.62
CA THR A 406 18.54 -27.31 17.86
C THR A 406 18.43 -26.38 19.07
N ALA A 407 17.81 -26.87 20.14
CA ALA A 407 17.77 -26.16 21.42
C ALA A 407 19.19 -25.91 21.99
N ASN A 408 20.09 -26.89 21.87
CA ASN A 408 21.47 -26.77 22.35
C ASN A 408 22.29 -25.76 21.55
N GLU A 409 22.13 -25.71 20.23
CA GLU A 409 22.77 -24.69 19.40
C GLU A 409 22.30 -23.29 19.79
N THR A 410 21.00 -23.12 20.01
CA THR A 410 20.41 -21.85 20.46
C THR A 410 21.04 -21.40 21.79
N LEU A 411 21.11 -22.29 22.80
CA LEU A 411 21.76 -22.00 24.07
C LEU A 411 23.26 -21.68 23.93
N ALA A 412 23.98 -22.39 23.08
CA ALA A 412 25.40 -22.14 22.85
C ALA A 412 25.65 -20.74 22.29
N ILE A 413 24.73 -20.21 21.48
CA ILE A 413 24.80 -18.85 20.94
C ILE A 413 24.52 -17.81 22.02
N VAL A 414 23.51 -18.04 22.85
CA VAL A 414 23.24 -17.21 24.04
C VAL A 414 24.48 -17.14 24.93
N GLU A 415 25.09 -18.28 25.23
CA GLU A 415 26.25 -18.32 26.12
C GLU A 415 27.48 -17.63 25.52
N LYS A 416 27.69 -17.73 24.20
CA LYS A 416 28.75 -16.97 23.50
C LYS A 416 28.55 -15.46 23.62
N ASN A 417 27.34 -14.95 23.44
CA ASN A 417 27.05 -13.51 23.61
C ASN A 417 27.31 -13.06 25.06
N ARG A 418 26.91 -13.87 26.03
CA ARG A 418 27.16 -13.60 27.45
C ARG A 418 28.66 -13.58 27.78
N GLN A 419 29.43 -14.53 27.26
CA GLN A 419 30.89 -14.56 27.42
C GLN A 419 31.57 -13.34 26.78
N ALA A 420 31.00 -12.83 25.68
CA ALA A 420 31.45 -11.59 25.05
C ALA A 420 31.00 -10.32 25.78
N GLY A 421 30.20 -10.43 26.85
CA GLY A 421 29.69 -9.29 27.62
C GLY A 421 28.59 -8.49 26.90
N ILE A 422 27.92 -9.08 25.91
CA ILE A 422 26.82 -8.43 25.16
C ILE A 422 25.53 -8.55 25.99
N PRO A 423 24.87 -7.44 26.35
CA PRO A 423 23.55 -7.48 26.97
C PRO A 423 22.54 -8.15 26.04
N GLN A 424 21.82 -9.15 26.54
CA GLN A 424 20.76 -9.84 25.80
C GLN A 424 19.64 -10.18 26.79
N ASP A 425 18.46 -9.60 26.58
CA ASP A 425 17.29 -9.83 27.42
C ASP A 425 16.41 -10.94 26.86
N VAL A 426 16.38 -11.11 25.53
CA VAL A 426 15.44 -12.02 24.86
C VAL A 426 16.13 -12.86 23.80
N GLN A 427 15.92 -14.17 23.86
CA GLN A 427 16.26 -15.10 22.79
C GLN A 427 15.02 -15.46 21.99
N TRP A 428 15.16 -15.46 20.67
CA TRP A 428 14.10 -15.85 19.74
C TRP A 428 14.44 -17.14 19.01
N ASN A 429 13.44 -17.94 18.67
CA ASN A 429 13.56 -18.93 17.60
C ASN A 429 12.52 -18.67 16.51
N ASP A 430 12.98 -18.75 15.26
CA ASP A 430 12.14 -18.78 14.06
C ASP A 430 11.52 -20.18 13.87
N ILE A 431 10.93 -20.44 12.71
CA ILE A 431 10.12 -21.62 12.39
C ILE A 431 10.84 -22.98 12.62
N ASP A 432 12.16 -22.97 12.76
CA ASP A 432 13.01 -24.15 12.95
C ASP A 432 12.62 -24.99 14.17
N TYR A 433 12.00 -24.39 15.21
CA TYR A 433 11.65 -25.12 16.42
C TYR A 433 10.51 -26.11 16.23
N MET A 434 9.64 -25.88 15.24
CA MET A 434 8.37 -26.60 15.06
C MET A 434 8.57 -27.98 14.45
N ASP A 435 7.74 -28.96 14.83
CA ASP A 435 7.66 -30.23 14.09
C ASP A 435 7.04 -29.98 12.72
N SER A 436 7.83 -30.19 11.67
CA SER A 436 7.39 -30.04 10.28
C SER A 436 6.72 -28.68 10.02
N LYS A 437 7.19 -27.61 10.70
CA LYS A 437 6.69 -26.24 10.58
C LYS A 437 5.21 -26.07 10.96
N LYS A 438 4.69 -26.94 11.82
CA LYS A 438 3.33 -26.84 12.36
C LYS A 438 3.33 -26.00 13.64
N ASP A 439 2.48 -24.98 13.70
CA ASP A 439 2.27 -24.21 14.93
C ASP A 439 1.94 -25.09 16.14
N PHE A 440 2.28 -24.60 17.33
CA PHE A 440 2.00 -25.26 18.61
C PHE A 440 2.64 -26.65 18.77
N THR A 441 3.71 -26.93 18.02
CA THR A 441 4.53 -28.13 18.15
C THR A 441 6.00 -27.76 18.34
N TYR A 442 6.84 -28.71 18.76
CA TYR A 442 8.29 -28.60 18.61
C TYR A 442 8.87 -29.93 18.14
N SER A 443 9.94 -29.88 17.33
CA SER A 443 10.55 -31.06 16.71
C SER A 443 11.42 -31.85 17.69
N THR A 444 11.89 -33.02 17.27
CA THR A 444 12.84 -33.84 18.02
C THR A 444 14.16 -33.12 18.31
N GLU A 445 14.63 -32.30 17.37
CA GLU A 445 15.84 -31.47 17.50
C GLU A 445 15.69 -30.37 18.57
N PHE A 446 14.44 -30.02 18.86
CA PHE A 446 14.02 -29.11 19.91
C PHE A 446 13.37 -29.84 21.09
N GLY A 447 13.59 -31.16 21.24
CA GLY A 447 13.03 -31.94 22.36
C GLY A 447 13.39 -31.39 23.75
N ASP A 448 14.58 -30.80 23.89
CA ASP A 448 15.06 -30.17 25.12
C ASP A 448 14.67 -28.68 25.24
N MET A 449 13.79 -28.17 24.37
CA MET A 449 13.31 -26.78 24.38
C MET A 449 12.76 -26.35 25.76
N PRO A 450 11.99 -27.17 26.51
CA PRO A 450 11.56 -26.78 27.85
C PRO A 450 12.73 -26.52 28.82
N ALA A 451 13.78 -27.34 28.76
CA ALA A 451 14.98 -27.17 29.59
C ALA A 451 15.80 -25.94 29.17
N MET A 452 15.89 -25.68 27.86
CA MET A 452 16.48 -24.45 27.32
C MET A 452 15.77 -23.22 27.86
N VAL A 453 14.44 -23.16 27.74
CA VAL A 453 13.65 -22.01 28.21
C VAL A 453 13.81 -21.80 29.72
N ASN A 454 13.79 -22.88 30.51
CA ASN A 454 14.07 -22.79 31.95
C ASN A 454 15.47 -22.24 32.25
N THR A 455 16.47 -22.61 31.46
CA THR A 455 17.84 -22.09 31.59
C THR A 455 17.90 -20.59 31.31
N LEU A 456 17.16 -20.11 30.31
CA LEU A 456 17.06 -18.67 30.01
C LEU A 456 16.38 -17.92 31.16
N HIS A 457 15.24 -18.41 31.66
CA HIS A 457 14.51 -17.80 32.77
C HIS A 457 15.36 -17.75 34.05
N ASN A 458 16.12 -18.82 34.36
CA ASN A 458 17.03 -18.85 35.51
C ASN A 458 18.17 -17.83 35.42
N LYS A 459 18.48 -17.33 34.22
CA LYS A 459 19.45 -16.25 33.98
C LYS A 459 18.80 -14.86 33.88
N GLY A 460 17.49 -14.76 34.16
CA GLY A 460 16.71 -13.52 34.07
C GLY A 460 16.35 -13.10 32.64
N MET A 461 16.55 -13.98 31.66
CA MET A 461 16.22 -13.72 30.25
C MET A 461 14.79 -14.18 29.93
N HIS A 462 14.26 -13.73 28.78
CA HIS A 462 12.96 -14.12 28.25
C HIS A 462 13.12 -14.88 26.93
N TYR A 463 12.07 -15.59 26.55
CA TYR A 463 12.03 -16.39 25.34
C TYR A 463 10.82 -16.01 24.49
N ILE A 464 11.03 -15.84 23.19
CA ILE A 464 9.97 -15.60 22.20
C ILE A 464 10.13 -16.59 21.05
N MET A 465 9.03 -17.04 20.47
CA MET A 465 9.02 -17.88 19.29
C MET A 465 8.06 -17.31 18.25
N ILE A 466 8.36 -17.53 16.97
CA ILE A 466 7.42 -17.20 15.89
C ILE A 466 6.17 -18.09 15.96
N VAL A 467 5.04 -17.57 15.53
CA VAL A 467 3.79 -18.30 15.36
C VAL A 467 3.12 -17.78 14.09
N ASP A 468 2.59 -18.69 13.29
CA ASP A 468 1.94 -18.36 12.02
C ASP A 468 0.40 -18.40 12.14
N PRO A 469 -0.35 -17.68 11.28
CA PRO A 469 -1.81 -17.77 11.25
C PRO A 469 -2.34 -18.94 10.41
N GLY A 470 -1.48 -19.56 9.60
CA GLY A 470 -1.81 -20.65 8.69
C GLY A 470 -1.67 -22.01 9.37
N ILE A 471 -2.79 -22.70 9.61
CA ILE A 471 -2.78 -24.01 10.27
C ILE A 471 -2.72 -25.11 9.21
N SER A 472 -1.68 -25.95 9.26
CA SER A 472 -1.51 -27.11 8.37
C SER A 472 -2.74 -28.02 8.40
N ASN A 473 -3.15 -28.49 7.21
CA ASN A 473 -4.24 -29.46 7.04
C ASN A 473 -3.75 -30.86 6.62
N GLU A 474 -2.43 -31.11 6.67
CA GLU A 474 -1.79 -32.30 6.08
C GLU A 474 -1.90 -33.56 6.97
N SER A 475 -2.30 -33.43 8.23
CA SER A 475 -2.45 -34.57 9.16
C SER A 475 -3.77 -34.53 9.96
N PRO A 476 -4.94 -34.57 9.30
CA PRO A 476 -6.23 -34.61 9.99
C PRO A 476 -6.32 -35.80 10.96
N GLY A 477 -6.87 -35.57 12.16
CA GLY A 477 -6.99 -36.56 13.23
C GLY A 477 -5.71 -36.76 14.06
N ASN A 478 -4.57 -36.22 13.62
CA ASN A 478 -3.27 -36.34 14.29
C ASN A 478 -2.64 -34.96 14.62
N TYR A 479 -3.38 -33.86 14.42
CA TYR A 479 -2.89 -32.50 14.65
C TYR A 479 -3.94 -31.68 15.40
N GLY A 480 -3.83 -31.66 16.72
CA GLY A 480 -4.80 -31.08 17.64
C GLY A 480 -5.29 -29.66 17.30
N PRO A 481 -4.40 -28.69 16.98
CA PRO A 481 -4.81 -27.35 16.53
C PRO A 481 -5.74 -27.35 15.31
N TYR A 482 -5.45 -28.17 14.29
CA TYR A 482 -6.30 -28.29 13.10
C TYR A 482 -7.65 -28.92 13.45
N ASP A 483 -7.65 -30.06 14.13
CA ASP A 483 -8.86 -30.81 14.46
C ASP A 483 -9.80 -30.00 15.37
N LEU A 484 -9.23 -29.29 16.34
CA LEU A 484 -9.97 -28.37 17.20
C LEU A 484 -10.51 -27.19 16.41
N GLY A 485 -9.73 -26.63 15.48
CA GLY A 485 -10.16 -25.54 14.61
C GLY A 485 -11.35 -25.91 13.72
N ILE A 486 -11.34 -27.12 13.15
CA ILE A 486 -12.49 -27.65 12.40
C ILE A 486 -13.70 -27.82 13.31
N LYS A 487 -13.52 -28.42 14.49
CA LYS A 487 -14.61 -28.64 15.46
C LYS A 487 -15.23 -27.32 15.94
N MET A 488 -14.43 -26.27 16.08
CA MET A 488 -14.87 -24.94 16.53
C MET A 488 -15.40 -24.05 15.39
N ASP A 489 -15.26 -24.48 14.13
CA ASP A 489 -15.67 -23.73 12.94
C ASP A 489 -15.05 -22.31 12.87
N ILE A 490 -13.72 -22.22 13.02
CA ILE A 490 -12.98 -20.93 13.13
C ILE A 490 -12.19 -20.52 11.88
N PHE A 491 -12.13 -21.37 10.86
CA PHE A 491 -11.40 -21.07 9.64
C PHE A 491 -12.19 -20.15 8.71
N ILE A 492 -11.48 -19.32 7.95
CA ILE A 492 -12.07 -18.56 6.84
C ILE A 492 -12.70 -19.55 5.86
N LYS A 493 -13.90 -19.21 5.36
CA LYS A 493 -14.63 -20.03 4.40
C LYS A 493 -14.62 -19.42 3.01
N ASP A 494 -14.64 -20.27 2.00
CA ASP A 494 -14.85 -19.90 0.60
C ASP A 494 -16.34 -19.57 0.33
N SER A 495 -16.66 -19.25 -0.93
CA SER A 495 -18.03 -18.96 -1.36
C SER A 495 -18.99 -20.17 -1.28
N GLN A 496 -18.48 -21.38 -1.12
CA GLN A 496 -19.25 -22.61 -0.90
C GLN A 496 -19.44 -22.93 0.60
N GLY A 497 -18.91 -22.08 1.50
CA GLY A 497 -18.96 -22.28 2.94
C GLY A 497 -17.97 -23.30 3.48
N LYS A 498 -16.98 -23.73 2.69
CA LYS A 498 -15.93 -24.67 3.11
C LYS A 498 -14.68 -23.93 3.57
N PRO A 499 -13.88 -24.47 4.50
CA PRO A 499 -12.62 -23.85 4.89
C PRO A 499 -11.73 -23.56 3.66
N LEU A 500 -11.27 -22.31 3.55
CA LEU A 500 -10.40 -21.85 2.47
C LEU A 500 -9.00 -22.42 2.64
N VAL A 501 -8.55 -23.17 1.65
CA VAL A 501 -7.23 -23.79 1.61
C VAL A 501 -6.27 -22.93 0.79
N GLY A 502 -5.18 -22.51 1.42
CA GLY A 502 -4.08 -21.78 0.79
C GLY A 502 -2.75 -22.52 0.92
N LYS A 503 -1.67 -21.88 0.48
CA LYS A 503 -0.30 -22.37 0.65
C LYS A 503 0.55 -21.28 1.30
N VAL A 504 1.25 -21.62 2.37
CA VAL A 504 2.17 -20.72 3.09
C VAL A 504 3.56 -21.34 2.99
N GLY A 505 4.43 -20.69 2.21
CA GLY A 505 5.71 -21.27 1.79
C GLY A 505 5.51 -22.60 1.03
N LEU A 506 5.99 -23.71 1.60
CA LEU A 506 5.86 -25.05 1.01
C LEU A 506 4.60 -25.83 1.45
N PHE A 507 3.81 -25.32 2.39
CA PHE A 507 2.77 -26.10 3.10
C PHE A 507 1.36 -25.66 2.76
N VAL A 508 0.43 -26.62 2.71
CA VAL A 508 -0.99 -26.36 2.51
C VAL A 508 -1.65 -26.06 3.86
N CYS A 509 -2.30 -24.91 3.98
CA CYS A 509 -2.80 -24.39 5.25
C CYS A 509 -4.22 -23.83 5.14
N LEU A 510 -4.96 -23.89 6.24
CA LEU A 510 -6.20 -23.12 6.45
C LEU A 510 -5.87 -21.84 7.22
N SER A 511 -6.48 -20.73 6.84
CA SER A 511 -6.36 -19.47 7.60
C SER A 511 -7.43 -19.41 8.69
N ALA A 512 -7.01 -19.28 9.95
CA ALA A 512 -7.92 -19.04 11.06
C ALA A 512 -8.24 -17.54 11.16
N LEU A 513 -9.49 -17.15 10.91
CA LEU A 513 -9.96 -15.80 11.20
C LEU A 513 -11.46 -15.84 11.48
N ARG A 514 -11.84 -15.52 12.71
CA ARG A 514 -13.21 -15.13 13.03
C ARG A 514 -13.20 -13.78 13.72
N ILE A 515 -13.66 -12.75 13.01
CA ILE A 515 -14.02 -11.46 13.62
C ILE A 515 -15.29 -11.72 14.43
N THR A 516 -15.14 -12.17 15.68
CA THR A 516 -16.25 -12.18 16.62
C THR A 516 -16.36 -10.80 17.24
N THR A 517 -17.53 -10.17 17.09
CA THR A 517 -17.91 -8.93 17.78
C THR A 517 -18.18 -9.20 19.26
N GLY A 518 -17.19 -9.76 19.96
CA GLY A 518 -17.27 -10.18 21.36
C GLY A 518 -15.94 -9.95 22.08
N ARG A 519 -16.00 -9.23 23.19
CA ARG A 519 -14.90 -8.63 24.01
C ARG A 519 -13.76 -9.55 24.49
N ARG A 520 -13.54 -10.77 23.98
CA ARG A 520 -12.57 -11.72 24.57
C ARG A 520 -11.53 -12.36 23.64
N PHE A 521 -11.58 -12.16 22.33
CA PHE A 521 -10.56 -12.70 21.39
C PHE A 521 -9.66 -11.63 20.75
N SER A 522 -9.85 -10.35 21.10
CA SER A 522 -9.13 -9.22 20.49
C SER A 522 -7.64 -9.16 20.81
N THR A 523 -7.18 -9.75 21.92
CA THR A 523 -5.81 -9.53 22.41
C THR A 523 -4.77 -10.45 21.78
N VAL A 524 -5.18 -11.64 21.30
CA VAL A 524 -4.22 -12.65 20.81
C VAL A 524 -3.82 -12.41 19.35
N PHE A 525 -4.72 -11.85 18.52
CA PHE A 525 -4.45 -11.66 17.09
C PHE A 525 -3.80 -10.33 16.70
N HIS A 526 -3.86 -9.29 17.54
CA HIS A 526 -3.21 -8.00 17.23
C HIS A 526 -1.66 -8.09 17.19
N LEU A 527 -1.06 -9.09 17.82
CA LEU A 527 0.40 -9.30 17.81
C LEU A 527 0.88 -10.19 16.65
N LEU A 528 0.02 -11.06 16.11
CA LEU A 528 0.38 -12.00 15.04
C LEU A 528 0.48 -11.33 13.66
N GLN A 529 -0.18 -10.20 13.43
CA GLN A 529 -0.25 -9.63 12.08
C GLN A 529 1.03 -8.88 11.64
N VAL A 530 1.96 -8.58 12.56
CA VAL A 530 3.13 -7.74 12.28
C VAL A 530 4.45 -8.52 12.18
N TYR A 531 4.55 -9.72 12.77
CA TYR A 531 5.83 -10.44 12.82
C TYR A 531 5.95 -11.65 11.89
N THR A 532 4.85 -12.17 11.35
CA THR A 532 4.87 -13.44 10.60
C THR A 532 5.29 -13.31 9.14
N LEU A 533 5.26 -12.10 8.56
CA LEU A 533 5.33 -11.96 7.09
C LEU A 533 6.70 -11.49 6.57
N THR A 534 7.69 -11.24 7.43
CA THR A 534 8.98 -10.69 6.98
C THR A 534 10.01 -11.78 6.62
N VAL A 535 9.83 -13.01 7.07
CA VAL A 535 10.89 -14.04 6.96
C VAL A 535 10.75 -14.93 5.72
N MET A 536 9.55 -15.07 5.14
CA MET A 536 9.30 -16.10 4.12
C MET A 536 9.78 -15.77 2.70
N ASN A 537 10.24 -14.55 2.41
CA ASN A 537 10.53 -14.11 1.04
C ASN A 537 12.03 -13.85 0.72
N GLN A 538 12.97 -14.25 1.59
CA GLN A 538 14.40 -14.25 1.24
C GLN A 538 14.82 -15.58 0.60
N THR A 539 14.24 -15.94 -0.55
CA THR A 539 14.75 -17.02 -1.41
C THR A 539 14.55 -16.67 -2.89
N SER A 540 15.55 -16.00 -3.47
CA SER A 540 16.07 -16.23 -4.83
C SER A 540 17.48 -15.69 -4.91
#